data_AF-A0A351Q7U2-F1
#
_entry.id   AF-A0A351Q7U2-F1
#
_cell.length_a   1.000
_cell.length_b   1.000
_cell.length_c   1.000
_cell.angle_alpha   90.00
_cell.angle_beta   90.00
_cell.angle_gamma   90.00
#
_symmetry.space_group_name_H-M   'P 1'
#
loop_
_entity.id
_entity.type
_entity.pdbx_description
1 polymer ?
#
loop_
_entity_poly.entity_id
_entity_poly.type
_entity_poly.pdbx_seq_one_letter_code
_entity_poly.pdbx_strand_id
1 'polypeptide(L)'
;YKKAVSGIESLEHDIELSKKAIASLDEEYNRIISEKNTLKIEQLLRHDTKPKQQIQKKHPGLHYEIDGWTIIVGRNSSENDELLRHTVKGQDMWLHTRDYAGGYVFIKAQKNKTIPLEILLYAGNLAVYHSKARKNKQADLYYTQVKFLRRAKNGPKGLVLPTQEKNLFIKIDDEKLKRLDEIEKASAIL
;
A
#
# COMPACT_ATOMS: atom_id res chain seq x y z
N TYR A 1 1.76 -25.74 5.19
CA TYR A 1 1.85 -26.37 3.87
C TYR A 1 0.67 -26.00 2.98
N LYS A 2 -0.55 -26.53 3.14
CA LYS A 2 -1.70 -26.22 2.23
C LYS A 2 -2.02 -24.73 1.99
N LYS A 3 -1.90 -23.86 3.00
CA LYS A 3 -2.15 -22.41 2.84
C LYS A 3 -1.02 -21.60 2.18
N ALA A 4 0.21 -22.14 2.16
CA ALA A 4 1.33 -21.49 1.47
C ALA A 4 1.30 -21.84 -0.01
N VAL A 5 0.95 -23.08 -0.34
CA VAL A 5 0.75 -23.56 -1.71
C VAL A 5 -0.39 -22.79 -2.40
N SER A 6 -1.53 -22.61 -1.73
CA SER A 6 -2.65 -21.84 -2.30
C SER A 6 -2.34 -20.35 -2.52
N GLY A 7 -1.40 -19.79 -1.75
CA GLY A 7 -0.94 -18.41 -1.94
C GLY A 7 -0.03 -18.27 -3.16
N ILE A 8 0.85 -19.25 -3.38
CA ILE A 8 1.75 -19.30 -4.55
C ILE A 8 0.94 -19.50 -5.83
N GLU A 9 -0.03 -20.42 -5.84
CA GLU A 9 -0.91 -20.67 -7.00
C GLU A 9 -1.72 -19.41 -7.36
N SER A 10 -2.21 -18.67 -6.37
CA SER A 10 -2.88 -17.38 -6.60
C SER A 10 -1.96 -16.34 -7.23
N LEU A 11 -0.69 -16.27 -6.77
CA LEU A 11 0.30 -15.32 -7.30
C LEU A 11 0.71 -15.68 -8.74
N GLU A 12 0.87 -16.96 -9.04
CA GLU A 12 1.18 -17.44 -10.39
C GLU A 12 0.06 -17.12 -11.38
N HIS A 13 -1.19 -17.37 -10.98
CA HIS A 13 -2.36 -17.02 -11.77
C HIS A 13 -2.44 -15.51 -12.03
N ASP A 14 -2.21 -14.71 -10.99
CA ASP A 14 -2.16 -13.26 -11.11
C ASP A 14 -1.08 -12.84 -12.11
N ILE A 15 0.15 -13.34 -11.99
CA ILE A 15 1.26 -13.05 -12.92
C ILE A 15 0.83 -13.34 -14.36
N GLU A 16 0.16 -14.47 -14.61
CA GLU A 16 -0.32 -14.84 -15.94
C GLU A 16 -1.35 -13.83 -16.49
N LEU A 17 -2.32 -13.42 -15.66
CA LEU A 17 -3.32 -12.41 -16.04
C LEU A 17 -2.68 -11.06 -16.38
N SER A 18 -1.67 -10.63 -15.59
CA SER A 18 -0.95 -9.38 -15.89
C SER A 18 -0.18 -9.46 -17.20
N LYS A 19 0.48 -10.58 -17.48
CA LYS A 19 1.20 -10.77 -18.76
C LYS A 19 0.25 -10.67 -19.95
N LYS A 20 -0.95 -11.25 -19.84
CA LYS A 20 -1.99 -11.13 -20.88
C LYS A 20 -2.49 -9.69 -21.04
N ALA A 21 -2.68 -8.97 -19.94
CA ALA A 21 -3.10 -7.57 -19.99
C ALA A 21 -2.04 -6.67 -20.64
N ILE A 22 -0.75 -6.87 -20.31
CA ILE A 22 0.36 -6.15 -20.95
C ILE A 22 0.37 -6.42 -22.46
N ALA A 23 0.29 -7.69 -22.87
CA ALA A 23 0.27 -8.04 -24.28
C ALA A 23 -0.90 -7.39 -25.05
N SER A 24 -2.10 -7.36 -24.44
CA SER A 24 -3.27 -6.70 -25.04
C SER A 24 -3.08 -5.18 -25.16
N LEU A 25 -2.44 -4.53 -24.18
CA LEU A 25 -2.16 -3.10 -24.21
C LEU A 25 -1.08 -2.77 -25.26
N ASP A 26 -0.08 -3.62 -25.40
CA ASP A 26 0.97 -3.47 -26.43
C ASP A 26 0.37 -3.61 -27.85
N GLU A 27 -0.55 -4.54 -28.06
CA GLU A 27 -1.29 -4.64 -29.33
C GLU A 27 -2.11 -3.38 -29.62
N GLU A 28 -2.82 -2.85 -28.63
CA GLU A 28 -3.58 -1.62 -28.75
C GLU A 28 -2.67 -0.41 -29.05
N TYR A 29 -1.55 -0.29 -28.34
CA TYR A 29 -0.55 0.74 -28.55
C TYR A 29 0.01 0.71 -29.98
N ASN A 30 0.41 -0.47 -30.46
CA ASN A 30 0.90 -0.64 -31.82
C ASN A 30 -0.16 -0.29 -32.87
N ARG A 31 -1.42 -0.64 -32.61
CA ARG A 31 -2.54 -0.28 -33.48
C ARG A 31 -2.72 1.23 -33.57
N ILE A 32 -2.66 1.93 -32.44
CA ILE A 32 -2.80 3.40 -32.38
C ILE A 32 -1.65 4.09 -33.10
N ILE A 33 -0.40 3.65 -32.88
CA ILE A 33 0.77 4.23 -33.56
C ILE A 33 0.75 3.98 -35.07
N SER A 34 0.21 2.83 -35.50
CA SER A 34 0.08 2.51 -36.93
C SER A 34 -1.09 3.22 -37.63
N GLU A 35 -1.98 3.89 -36.88
CA GLU A 35 -3.15 4.56 -37.42
C GLU A 35 -2.73 5.86 -38.13
N LYS A 36 -2.96 5.93 -39.45
CA LYS A 36 -2.62 7.09 -40.30
C LYS A 36 -3.83 7.97 -40.60
N ASN A 37 -5.04 7.54 -40.21
CA ASN A 37 -6.26 8.28 -40.47
C ASN A 37 -6.42 9.44 -39.48
N THR A 38 -6.27 10.67 -39.97
CA THR A 38 -6.34 11.91 -39.20
C THR A 38 -7.65 12.12 -38.44
N LEU A 39 -8.79 11.74 -39.02
CA LEU A 39 -10.11 11.88 -38.35
C LEU A 39 -10.24 10.93 -37.16
N LYS A 40 -9.61 9.76 -37.25
CA LYS A 40 -9.66 8.72 -36.22
C LYS A 40 -8.71 9.03 -35.07
N ILE A 41 -7.54 9.57 -35.38
CA ILE A 41 -6.61 10.16 -34.40
C ILE A 41 -7.30 11.30 -33.63
N GLU A 42 -8.01 12.19 -34.33
CA GLU A 42 -8.75 13.28 -33.70
C GLU A 42 -9.87 12.78 -32.78
N GLN A 43 -10.59 11.71 -33.18
CA GLN A 43 -11.58 11.06 -32.32
C GLN A 43 -10.97 10.41 -31.08
N LEU A 44 -9.80 9.77 -31.19
CA LEU A 44 -9.07 9.19 -30.06
C LEU A 44 -8.63 10.28 -29.06
N LEU A 45 -8.18 11.44 -29.57
CA LEU A 45 -7.78 12.59 -28.75
C LEU A 45 -8.96 13.28 -28.05
N ARG A 46 -10.15 13.27 -28.65
CA ARG A 46 -11.37 13.89 -28.09
C ARG A 46 -12.03 13.07 -26.97
N HIS A 47 -11.57 11.85 -26.70
CA HIS A 47 -12.17 10.93 -25.73
C HIS A 47 -11.36 10.69 -24.45
N ASP A 48 -10.69 11.73 -23.94
CA ASP A 48 -10.06 11.70 -22.61
C ASP A 48 -11.02 12.19 -21.48
N THR A 49 -12.32 11.93 -21.61
CA THR A 49 -13.34 12.23 -20.58
C THR A 49 -13.92 11.00 -19.88
N LYS A 50 -13.56 9.79 -20.35
CA LYS A 50 -13.85 8.58 -19.57
C LYS A 50 -12.79 8.52 -18.46
N PRO A 51 -13.18 8.43 -17.18
CA PRO A 51 -12.20 8.23 -16.12
C PRO A 51 -11.38 7.01 -16.50
N LYS A 52 -10.05 7.19 -16.68
CA LYS A 52 -9.11 6.07 -16.89
C LYS A 52 -9.53 4.98 -15.92
N GLN A 53 -9.92 3.82 -16.46
CA GLN A 53 -10.21 2.66 -15.61
C GLN A 53 -9.01 2.55 -14.68
N GLN A 54 -9.22 2.78 -13.38
CA GLN A 54 -8.16 2.63 -12.40
C GLN A 54 -7.72 1.18 -12.55
N ILE A 55 -6.49 0.99 -13.06
CA ILE A 55 -5.83 -0.29 -13.09
C ILE A 55 -5.98 -0.83 -11.67
N GLN A 56 -6.79 -1.88 -11.51
CA GLN A 56 -7.04 -2.46 -10.19
C GLN A 56 -5.68 -2.95 -9.70
N LYS A 57 -5.12 -2.28 -8.70
CA LYS A 57 -3.85 -2.68 -8.10
C LYS A 57 -4.07 -4.07 -7.53
N LYS A 58 -3.31 -5.06 -8.01
CA LYS A 58 -3.42 -6.47 -7.61
C LYS A 58 -3.41 -6.69 -6.10
N HIS A 59 -2.70 -5.83 -5.37
CA HIS A 59 -2.73 -5.80 -3.92
C HIS A 59 -2.98 -4.37 -3.43
N PRO A 60 -3.89 -4.18 -2.45
CA PRO A 60 -4.09 -2.87 -1.85
C PRO A 60 -2.82 -2.41 -1.12
N GLY A 61 -2.56 -1.11 -1.21
CA GLY A 61 -1.43 -0.46 -0.55
C GLY A 61 -0.07 -0.61 -1.24
N LEU A 62 0.98 -0.15 -0.57
CA LEU A 62 2.39 -0.34 -0.89
C LEU A 62 2.98 -1.41 0.03
N HIS A 63 3.84 -2.28 -0.50
CA HIS A 63 4.47 -3.36 0.26
C HIS A 63 5.98 -3.16 0.27
N TYR A 64 6.58 -3.28 1.45
CA TYR A 64 8.02 -3.16 1.66
C TYR A 64 8.52 -4.38 2.42
N GLU A 65 9.63 -4.97 1.98
CA GLU A 65 10.34 -6.01 2.72
C GLU A 65 11.65 -5.44 3.24
N ILE A 66 11.79 -5.37 4.58
CA ILE A 66 12.94 -4.75 5.25
C ILE A 66 13.48 -5.71 6.29
N ASP A 67 14.71 -6.17 6.11
CA ASP A 67 15.39 -7.07 7.06
C ASP A 67 14.53 -8.30 7.41
N GLY A 68 13.80 -8.81 6.40
CA GLY A 68 12.90 -9.95 6.50
C GLY A 68 11.52 -9.65 7.12
N TRP A 69 11.16 -8.38 7.34
CA TRP A 69 9.84 -7.95 7.81
C TRP A 69 9.04 -7.26 6.71
N THR A 70 7.79 -7.68 6.55
CA THR A 70 6.84 -7.04 5.64
C THR A 70 6.16 -5.84 6.31
N ILE A 71 6.25 -4.68 5.67
CA ILE A 71 5.51 -3.46 6.01
C ILE A 71 4.54 -3.14 4.87
N ILE A 72 3.29 -2.84 5.21
CA ILE A 72 2.23 -2.53 4.24
C ILE A 72 1.65 -1.14 4.54
N VAL A 73 1.53 -0.29 3.52
CA VAL A 73 1.02 1.09 3.66
C VAL A 73 -0.25 1.26 2.84
N GLY A 74 -1.37 1.53 3.49
CA GLY A 74 -2.57 2.02 2.81
C GLY A 74 -2.49 3.54 2.64
N ARG A 75 -2.65 4.06 1.41
CA ARG A 75 -2.44 5.49 1.11
C ARG A 75 -3.70 6.33 1.21
N ASN A 76 -4.86 5.69 1.26
CA ASN A 76 -6.16 6.35 1.31
C ASN A 76 -7.17 5.49 2.09
N SER A 77 -8.32 6.07 2.42
CA SER A 77 -9.34 5.40 3.23
C SER A 77 -9.89 4.11 2.59
N SER A 78 -9.91 4.03 1.26
CA SER A 78 -10.36 2.81 0.55
C SER A 78 -9.34 1.69 0.71
N GLU A 79 -8.05 1.96 0.43
CA GLU A 79 -6.95 1.01 0.63
C GLU A 79 -6.84 0.58 2.09
N ASN A 80 -6.95 1.52 3.03
CA ASN A 80 -6.94 1.23 4.47
C ASN A 80 -8.03 0.24 4.86
N ASP A 81 -9.24 0.45 4.35
CA ASP A 81 -10.38 -0.41 4.67
C ASP A 81 -10.24 -1.80 4.02
N GLU A 82 -9.73 -1.87 2.79
CA GLU A 82 -9.43 -3.13 2.10
C GLU A 82 -8.36 -3.94 2.84
N LEU A 83 -7.25 -3.29 3.23
CA LEU A 83 -6.18 -3.89 4.02
C LEU A 83 -6.70 -4.47 5.34
N LEU A 84 -7.50 -3.68 6.08
CA LEU A 84 -8.13 -4.08 7.33
C LEU A 84 -9.09 -5.26 7.19
N ARG A 85 -9.75 -5.43 6.05
CA ARG A 85 -10.69 -6.54 5.81
C ARG A 85 -10.01 -7.82 5.35
N HIS A 86 -9.05 -7.72 4.44
CA HIS A 86 -8.60 -8.86 3.64
C HIS A 86 -7.12 -9.19 3.79
N THR A 87 -6.28 -8.26 4.25
CA THR A 87 -4.82 -8.42 4.21
C THR A 87 -4.19 -8.60 5.58
N VAL A 88 -4.60 -7.81 6.57
CA VAL A 88 -3.97 -7.82 7.90
C VAL A 88 -4.68 -8.78 8.86
N LYS A 89 -3.93 -9.28 9.84
CA LYS A 89 -4.38 -10.23 10.85
C LYS A 89 -4.30 -9.56 12.22
N GLY A 90 -5.06 -10.06 13.18
CA GLY A 90 -5.16 -9.44 14.51
C GLY A 90 -3.84 -9.26 15.27
N GLN A 91 -2.81 -10.06 14.99
CA GLN A 91 -1.49 -9.95 15.62
C GLN A 91 -0.56 -8.95 14.92
N ASP A 92 -0.88 -8.51 13.70
CA ASP A 92 -0.09 -7.53 12.97
C ASP A 92 -0.09 -6.19 13.73
N MET A 93 0.99 -5.43 13.62
CA MET A 93 1.08 -4.11 14.23
C MET A 93 0.47 -3.10 13.28
N TRP A 94 -0.32 -2.17 13.81
CA TRP A 94 -0.86 -1.02 13.10
C TRP A 94 -0.25 0.26 13.67
N LEU A 95 0.04 1.21 12.77
CA LEU A 95 0.54 2.54 13.08
C LEU A 95 -0.24 3.59 12.30
N HIS A 96 -0.50 4.74 12.94
CA HIS A 96 -1.09 5.92 12.30
C HIS A 96 -0.72 7.19 13.06
N THR A 97 -0.60 8.31 12.35
CA THR A 97 -0.36 9.63 12.95
C THR A 97 -1.53 10.05 13.84
N ARG A 98 -1.25 10.52 15.06
CA ARG A 98 -2.28 10.87 16.05
C ARG A 98 -3.20 12.00 15.58
N ASP A 99 -2.62 13.14 15.23
CA ASP A 99 -3.35 14.39 15.02
C ASP A 99 -3.60 14.71 13.53
N TYR A 100 -3.16 13.82 12.65
CA TYR A 100 -3.18 14.04 11.21
C TYR A 100 -3.92 12.91 10.50
N ALA A 101 -4.72 13.28 9.50
CA ALA A 101 -5.19 12.33 8.52
C ALA A 101 -4.00 11.77 7.73
N GLY A 102 -3.94 10.45 7.60
CA GLY A 102 -2.88 9.78 6.86
C GLY A 102 -3.19 8.34 6.53
N GLY A 103 -2.21 7.71 5.89
CA GLY A 103 -2.22 6.30 5.60
C GLY A 103 -2.09 5.42 6.84
N TYR A 104 -2.65 4.21 6.80
CA TYR A 104 -2.38 3.19 7.81
C TYR A 104 -1.13 2.41 7.42
N VAL A 105 -0.23 2.25 8.37
CA VAL A 105 0.96 1.41 8.19
C VAL A 105 0.81 0.17 9.03
N PHE A 106 1.11 -0.97 8.45
CA PHE A 106 1.02 -2.27 9.09
C PHE A 106 2.34 -3.00 9.03
N ILE A 107 2.72 -3.70 10.10
CA ILE A 107 3.87 -4.60 10.13
C ILE A 107 3.35 -6.01 10.34
N LYS A 108 3.66 -6.93 9.42
CA LYS A 108 3.21 -8.32 9.51
C LYS A 108 3.90 -9.02 10.68
N ALA A 109 3.10 -9.60 11.58
CA ALA A 109 3.64 -10.31 12.71
C ALA A 109 4.28 -11.65 12.28
N GLN A 110 5.44 -11.94 12.86
CA GLN A 110 6.11 -13.23 12.70
C GLN A 110 5.93 -14.07 13.96
N LYS A 111 5.71 -15.38 13.78
CA LYS A 111 5.52 -16.30 14.90
C LYS A 111 6.76 -16.28 15.79
N ASN A 112 6.56 -16.11 17.10
CA ASN A 112 7.61 -16.12 18.13
C ASN A 112 8.69 -15.05 17.96
N LYS A 113 8.42 -13.95 17.25
CA LYS A 113 9.33 -12.82 17.12
C LYS A 113 8.66 -11.53 17.55
N THR A 114 9.42 -10.69 18.23
CA THR A 114 9.04 -9.31 18.53
C THR A 114 9.55 -8.41 17.42
N ILE A 115 8.75 -7.41 17.04
CA ILE A 115 9.13 -6.41 16.04
C ILE A 115 10.30 -5.59 16.61
N PRO A 116 11.46 -5.56 15.94
CA PRO A 116 12.58 -4.72 16.35
C PRO A 116 12.22 -3.23 16.29
N LEU A 117 12.86 -2.42 17.14
CA LEU A 117 12.66 -0.97 17.14
C LEU A 117 12.93 -0.36 15.75
N GLU A 118 13.99 -0.79 15.07
CA GLU A 118 14.31 -0.29 13.73
C GLU A 118 13.18 -0.46 12.73
N ILE A 119 12.51 -1.61 12.71
CA ILE A 119 11.36 -1.87 11.82
C ILE A 119 10.18 -0.96 12.19
N LEU A 120 9.97 -0.73 13.49
CA LEU A 120 8.95 0.21 13.96
C LEU A 120 9.27 1.65 13.52
N LEU A 121 10.54 2.05 13.50
CA LEU A 121 10.99 3.36 13.02
C LEU A 121 10.83 3.51 11.50
N TYR A 122 11.11 2.47 10.71
CA TYR A 122 10.81 2.50 9.26
C TYR A 122 9.30 2.66 9.01
N ALA A 123 8.47 1.87 9.70
CA ALA A 123 7.02 1.98 9.62
C ALA A 123 6.52 3.36 10.07
N GLY A 124 7.11 3.90 11.13
CA GLY A 124 6.80 5.24 11.63
C GLY A 124 7.14 6.34 10.62
N ASN A 125 8.29 6.25 9.97
CA ASN A 125 8.68 7.18 8.90
C ASN A 125 7.69 7.13 7.73
N LEU A 126 7.26 5.94 7.32
CA LEU A 126 6.23 5.78 6.30
C LEU A 126 4.90 6.41 6.72
N ALA A 127 4.49 6.25 7.99
CA ALA A 127 3.25 6.84 8.49
C ALA A 127 3.30 8.37 8.48
N VAL A 128 4.41 8.99 8.87
CA VAL A 128 4.58 10.44 8.75
C VAL A 128 4.59 10.87 7.29
N TYR A 129 5.34 10.17 6.43
CA TYR A 129 5.48 10.49 5.02
C TYR A 129 4.15 10.41 4.25
N HIS A 130 3.31 9.42 4.54
CA HIS A 130 1.98 9.24 3.92
C HIS A 130 0.84 9.92 4.69
N SER A 131 1.15 10.93 5.51
CA SER A 131 0.16 11.72 6.24
C SER A 131 0.21 13.21 5.89
N LYS A 132 -0.77 13.96 6.38
CA LYS A 132 -0.73 15.43 6.35
C LYS A 132 0.42 16.03 7.18
N ALA A 133 1.05 15.25 8.08
CA ALA A 133 2.21 15.68 8.85
C ALA A 133 3.51 15.72 8.02
N ARG A 134 3.52 15.20 6.79
CA ARG A 134 4.71 15.16 5.91
C ARG A 134 5.44 16.50 5.83
N LYS A 135 4.69 17.62 5.75
CA LYS A 135 5.28 18.97 5.68
C LYS A 135 6.02 19.37 6.96
N ASN A 136 5.56 18.88 8.11
CA ASN A 136 6.16 19.16 9.42
C ASN A 136 7.38 18.27 9.69
N LYS A 137 7.59 17.22 8.87
CA LYS A 137 8.67 16.24 9.01
C LYS A 137 8.74 15.54 10.37
N GLN A 138 7.71 15.64 11.20
CA GLN A 138 7.61 14.96 12.47
C GLN A 138 6.16 14.84 12.92
N ALA A 139 5.83 13.81 13.70
CA ALA A 139 4.54 13.64 14.34
C ALA A 139 4.60 12.63 15.50
N ASP A 140 3.63 12.73 16.41
CA ASP A 140 3.29 11.63 17.30
C ASP A 140 2.41 10.61 16.57
N LEU A 141 2.70 9.34 16.78
CA LEU A 141 1.98 8.21 16.20
C LEU A 141 1.37 7.37 17.31
N TYR A 142 0.21 6.81 17.02
CA TYR A 142 -0.31 5.66 17.75
C TYR A 142 0.16 4.38 17.08
N TYR A 143 0.48 3.38 17.91
CA TYR A 143 0.62 2.02 17.43
C TYR A 143 -0.02 1.01 18.39
N THR A 144 -0.65 0.00 17.82
CA THR A 144 -1.30 -1.11 18.55
C THR A 144 -1.44 -2.32 17.64
N GLN A 145 -1.77 -3.48 18.20
CA GLN A 145 -2.08 -4.66 17.38
C GLN A 145 -3.46 -4.50 16.71
N VAL A 146 -3.61 -5.01 15.50
CA VAL A 146 -4.84 -4.89 14.71
C VAL A 146 -6.08 -5.44 15.44
N LYS A 147 -5.93 -6.48 16.29
CA LYS A 147 -7.05 -7.02 17.09
C LYS A 147 -7.61 -6.03 18.11
N PHE A 148 -6.86 -4.99 18.46
CA PHE A 148 -7.28 -3.93 19.36
C PHE A 148 -7.88 -2.74 18.60
N LEU A 149 -8.02 -2.82 17.28
CA LEU A 149 -8.77 -1.86 16.48
C LEU A 149 -10.25 -2.23 16.46
N ARG A 150 -11.11 -1.24 16.72
CA ARG A 150 -12.55 -1.37 16.59
C ARG A 150 -13.04 -0.47 15.46
N ARG A 151 -13.92 -0.98 14.60
CA ARG A 151 -14.58 -0.14 13.59
C ARG A 151 -15.54 0.83 14.27
N ALA A 152 -15.50 2.10 13.89
CA ALA A 152 -16.46 3.09 14.36
C ALA A 152 -17.86 2.73 13.83
N LYS A 153 -18.85 2.59 14.73
CA LYS A 153 -20.24 2.36 14.35
C LYS A 153 -20.74 3.60 13.59
N ASN A 154 -21.26 3.40 12.38
CA ASN A 154 -21.73 4.47 11.48
C ASN A 154 -20.64 5.47 11.03
N GLY A 155 -19.36 5.12 11.20
CA GLY A 155 -18.26 5.95 10.71
C GLY A 155 -18.03 5.80 9.20
N PRO A 156 -17.31 6.75 8.56
CA PRO A 156 -16.87 6.60 7.18
C PRO A 156 -15.98 5.35 7.01
N LYS A 157 -15.95 4.81 5.78
CA LYS A 157 -15.10 3.65 5.44
C LYS A 157 -13.65 3.89 5.84
N GLY A 158 -13.05 2.88 6.46
CA GLY A 158 -11.68 2.94 6.98
C GLY A 158 -11.52 3.56 8.36
N LEU A 159 -12.55 4.17 8.97
CA LEU A 159 -12.43 4.74 10.31
C LEU A 159 -12.35 3.64 11.38
N VAL A 160 -11.23 3.61 12.10
CA VAL A 160 -11.00 2.72 13.24
C VAL A 160 -10.68 3.51 14.52
N LEU A 161 -11.09 2.93 15.64
CA LEU A 161 -10.83 3.39 16.99
C LEU A 161 -9.82 2.42 17.61
N PRO A 162 -8.56 2.83 17.81
CA PRO A 162 -7.58 1.99 18.48
C PRO A 162 -7.89 1.89 19.99
N THR A 163 -7.46 0.77 20.57
CA THR A 163 -7.41 0.56 22.03
C THR A 163 -6.05 -0.06 22.37
N GLN A 164 -5.63 0.06 23.64
CA GLN A 164 -4.31 -0.42 24.11
C GLN A 164 -3.14 0.16 23.30
N GLU A 165 -3.32 1.38 22.81
CA GLU A 165 -2.34 2.07 21.99
C GLU A 165 -1.16 2.55 22.82
N LYS A 166 -0.01 2.58 22.15
CA LYS A 166 1.21 3.20 22.62
C LYS A 166 1.57 4.35 21.71
N ASN A 167 2.42 5.23 22.23
CA ASN A 167 2.83 6.43 21.54
C ASN A 167 4.27 6.30 21.05
N LEU A 168 4.51 6.78 19.84
CA LEU A 168 5.84 6.83 19.24
C LEU A 168 6.01 8.18 18.56
N PHE A 169 7.00 8.95 19.01
CA PHE A 169 7.39 10.17 18.32
C PHE A 169 8.31 9.83 17.15
N ILE A 170 7.99 10.32 15.96
CA ILE A 170 8.80 10.14 14.76
C ILE A 170 9.19 11.50 14.21
N LYS A 171 10.48 11.67 13.97
CA LYS A 171 11.03 12.67 13.06
C LYS A 171 11.49 11.97 11.79
N ILE A 172 11.20 12.55 10.63
CA ILE A 172 11.60 11.99 9.34
C ILE A 172 13.12 11.86 9.32
N ASP A 173 13.56 10.65 8.97
CA ASP A 173 14.93 10.26 8.71
C ASP A 173 15.08 10.06 7.20
N ASP A 174 15.81 10.98 6.57
CA ASP A 174 15.99 10.99 5.12
C ASP A 174 16.78 9.77 4.62
N GLU A 175 17.68 9.19 5.44
CA GLU A 175 18.40 7.97 5.07
C GLU A 175 17.47 6.77 5.03
N LYS A 176 16.57 6.66 6.01
CA LYS A 176 15.54 5.59 6.02
C LYS A 176 14.59 5.72 4.83
N LEU A 177 14.15 6.94 4.51
CA LEU A 177 13.30 7.18 3.34
C LEU A 177 14.02 6.84 2.02
N LYS A 178 15.31 7.16 1.91
CA LYS A 178 16.11 6.80 0.73
C LYS A 178 16.21 5.28 0.56
N ARG A 179 16.48 4.54 1.64
CA ARG A 179 16.49 3.07 1.62
C ARG A 179 15.14 2.50 1.21
N LEU A 180 14.04 3.08 1.70
CA LEU A 180 12.68 2.68 1.33
C LEU A 180 12.40 2.90 -0.17
N ASP A 181 12.84 4.02 -0.73
CA ASP A 181 12.73 4.34 -2.15
C ASP A 181 13.55 3.37 -3.03
N GLU A 182 14.75 3.00 -2.58
CA GLU A 182 15.57 1.97 -3.26
C GLU A 182 14.88 0.60 -3.26
N ILE A 183 14.25 0.20 -2.15
CA ILE A 183 13.48 -1.06 -2.05
C ILE A 183 12.25 -1.05 -2.96
N GLU A 184 11.53 0.07 -3.02
CA GLU A 184 10.35 0.22 -3.88
C GLU A 184 10.75 0.12 -5.36
N LYS A 185 11.83 0.78 -5.76
CA LYS A 185 12.39 0.70 -7.13
C LYS A 185 12.85 -0.71 -7.49
N ALA A 186 13.54 -1.40 -6.58
CA ALA A 186 13.98 -2.77 -6.81
C ALA A 186 12.80 -3.73 -7.00
N SER A 187 11.70 -3.49 -6.27
CA SER A 187 10.47 -4.28 -6.37
C SER A 187 9.66 -4.00 -7.65
N ALA A 188 9.88 -2.86 -8.30
CA ALA A 188 9.21 -2.47 -9.55
C ALA A 188 9.92 -3.00 -10.82
N ILE A 189 11.14 -3.51 -10.70
CA ILE A 189 11.96 -4.02 -11.81
C ILE A 189 11.77 -5.55 -12.01
N LEU A 190 11.18 -6.23 -11.03
CA LEU A 190 10.86 -7.67 -11.05
C LEU A 190 9.41 -7.92 -11.49
#